data_AF-A0A9P5QLG7-F1
#
_entry.id   AF-A0A9P5QLG7-F1
#
_cell.length_a   1.000
_cell.length_b   1.000
_cell.length_c   1.000
_cell.angle_alpha   90.00
_cell.angle_beta   90.00
_cell.angle_gamma   90.00
#
_symmetry.space_group_name_H-M   'P 1'
#
loop_
_entity.id
_entity.type
_entity.pdbx_description
1 polymer ?
#
loop_
_entity_poly.entity_id
_entity_poly.type
_entity_poly.pdbx_seq_one_letter_code
_entity_poly.pdbx_strand_id
1 'polypeptide(L)'
;MTMDTATSSHGLLLLKISHVDAPLGDAFHAIQRALALVHRLTIVLSVAPTGSVSPSESSTNASTPTIVNSQSLSFHNVQRILSALYVSFTKQTVALKRPLAELDIVFQDSCGYEIGLGPQDIIPFNVLLGMPDVSKSLEELNKRRTEHGQSTLPVFTLDLTPEVGVHTHLVEAIDSTLPHTAVREGEYRDVALGGTFDHLHAGHKILLSMTAWIASHRVVCGVTDDSMLKTKKFKEYMEPLNKRIDAVERFLRTFKRGLVYEVVPIHDIYGPTITDDKLQALMVSKETLKGGDAVNEERGKRNLPPLDIEVIDVISPTETRVDEVSLKISSTFIRQYLSEQDNLVEAR
;
A
#
# COMPACT_ATOMS: atom_id res chain seq x y z
N MET A 1 8.92 -10.55 35.58
CA MET A 1 8.71 -11.91 35.02
C MET A 1 8.06 -11.70 33.67
N THR A 2 8.88 -11.81 32.62
CA THR A 2 8.61 -11.84 31.17
C THR A 2 7.29 -11.27 30.65
N MET A 3 7.38 -10.12 29.95
CA MET A 3 6.39 -9.69 28.97
C MET A 3 6.16 -10.82 27.98
N ASP A 4 4.92 -11.28 27.94
CA ASP A 4 4.47 -12.35 27.05
C ASP A 4 4.51 -11.82 25.61
N THR A 5 5.45 -12.32 24.81
CA THR A 5 5.47 -12.14 23.36
C THR A 5 4.36 -12.98 22.75
N ALA A 6 3.10 -12.58 22.95
CA ALA A 6 2.00 -13.10 22.18
C ALA A 6 2.20 -12.62 20.74
N THR A 7 2.73 -13.49 19.87
CA THR A 7 2.78 -13.27 18.43
C THR A 7 1.39 -12.94 17.95
N SER A 8 1.15 -11.67 17.66
CA SER A 8 -0.12 -11.20 17.12
C SER A 8 -0.31 -11.91 15.77
N SER A 9 -1.44 -12.61 15.60
CA SER A 9 -1.68 -13.42 14.41
C SER A 9 -1.61 -12.57 13.15
N HIS A 10 -0.79 -12.95 12.17
CA HIS A 10 -0.70 -12.30 10.86
C HIS A 10 -1.42 -13.15 9.80
N GLY A 11 -2.49 -12.60 9.22
CA GLY A 11 -3.22 -13.25 8.12
C GLY A 11 -2.76 -12.81 6.73
N LEU A 12 -2.69 -13.78 5.81
CA LEU A 12 -2.58 -13.53 4.38
C LEU A 12 -3.98 -13.69 3.76
N LEU A 13 -4.58 -12.58 3.32
CA LEU A 13 -5.88 -12.55 2.69
C LEU A 13 -5.73 -12.53 1.17
N LEU A 14 -6.14 -13.61 0.50
CA LEU A 14 -6.28 -13.61 -0.95
C LEU A 14 -7.59 -12.90 -1.33
N LEU A 15 -7.47 -11.89 -2.20
CA LEU A 15 -8.58 -11.08 -2.65
C LEU A 15 -8.57 -11.02 -4.18
N LYS A 16 -9.72 -11.34 -4.78
CA LYS A 16 -9.92 -11.25 -6.22
C LYS A 16 -10.97 -10.21 -6.54
N ILE A 17 -10.66 -9.28 -7.43
CA ILE A 17 -11.65 -8.33 -7.98
C ILE A 17 -11.88 -8.62 -9.46
N SER A 18 -13.13 -8.50 -9.90
CA SER A 18 -13.54 -8.91 -11.25
C SER A 18 -12.97 -8.02 -12.36
N HIS A 19 -12.78 -6.74 -12.09
CA HIS A 19 -12.14 -5.76 -12.97
C HIS A 19 -11.71 -4.52 -12.17
N VAL A 20 -10.93 -3.64 -12.79
CA VAL A 20 -10.32 -2.47 -12.15
C VAL A 20 -11.30 -1.42 -11.63
N ASP A 21 -12.55 -1.46 -12.11
CA ASP A 21 -13.66 -0.57 -11.70
C ASP A 21 -14.72 -1.30 -10.85
N ALA A 22 -14.48 -2.56 -10.48
CA ALA A 22 -15.46 -3.34 -9.74
C ALA A 22 -15.73 -2.69 -8.36
N PRO A 23 -16.97 -2.78 -7.85
CA PRO A 23 -17.27 -2.43 -6.47
C PRO A 23 -16.40 -3.23 -5.50
N LEU A 24 -15.90 -2.57 -4.45
CA LEU A 24 -15.04 -3.19 -3.43
C LEU A 24 -15.83 -3.63 -2.17
N GLY A 25 -17.15 -3.78 -2.27
CA GLY A 25 -18.01 -4.14 -1.13
C GLY A 25 -17.61 -5.47 -0.50
N ASP A 26 -17.45 -6.52 -1.32
CA ASP A 26 -17.03 -7.84 -0.86
C ASP A 26 -15.62 -7.80 -0.24
N ALA A 27 -14.74 -6.96 -0.81
CA ALA A 27 -13.40 -6.73 -0.25
C ALA A 27 -13.45 -6.12 1.15
N PHE A 28 -14.32 -5.13 1.37
CA PHE A 28 -14.50 -4.51 2.68
C PHE A 28 -15.06 -5.50 3.71
N HIS A 29 -15.99 -6.37 3.29
CA HIS A 29 -16.52 -7.43 4.13
C HIS A 29 -15.43 -8.45 4.50
N ALA A 30 -14.63 -8.88 3.51
CA ALA A 30 -13.50 -9.77 3.74
C ALA A 30 -12.51 -9.21 4.78
N ILE A 31 -12.19 -7.91 4.68
CA ILE A 31 -11.33 -7.22 5.66
C ILE A 31 -11.96 -7.27 7.06
N GLN A 32 -13.26 -7.01 7.18
CA GLN A 32 -13.96 -7.01 8.47
C GLN A 32 -13.92 -8.37 9.13
N ARG A 33 -14.17 -9.43 8.36
CA ARG A 33 -14.11 -10.81 8.85
C ARG A 33 -12.68 -11.22 9.19
N ALA A 34 -11.69 -10.83 8.40
CA ALA A 34 -10.28 -11.07 8.69
C ALA A 34 -9.85 -10.41 10.00
N LEU A 35 -10.26 -9.18 10.27
CA LEU A 35 -9.91 -8.45 11.49
C LEU A 35 -10.42 -9.09 12.79
N ALA A 36 -11.45 -9.94 12.71
CA ALA A 36 -11.92 -10.76 13.83
C ALA A 36 -10.98 -11.94 14.17
N LEU A 37 -10.13 -12.34 13.21
CA LEU A 37 -9.23 -13.50 13.33
C LEU A 37 -7.77 -13.08 13.54
N VAL A 38 -7.37 -11.93 12.96
CA VAL A 38 -5.96 -11.52 12.89
C VAL A 38 -5.70 -10.10 13.38
N HIS A 39 -4.48 -9.90 13.87
CA HIS A 39 -3.97 -8.63 14.37
C HIS A 39 -3.33 -7.78 13.27
N ARG A 40 -2.63 -8.44 12.36
CA ARG A 40 -1.97 -7.89 11.18
C ARG A 40 -2.47 -8.57 9.92
N LEU A 41 -2.61 -7.81 8.84
CA LEU A 41 -3.16 -8.30 7.58
C LEU A 41 -2.25 -7.97 6.40
N THR A 42 -2.00 -8.95 5.54
CA THR A 42 -1.46 -8.71 4.20
C THR A 42 -2.51 -9.14 3.18
N ILE A 43 -2.91 -8.23 2.31
CA ILE A 43 -3.84 -8.51 1.21
C ILE A 43 -3.03 -8.79 -0.05
N VAL A 44 -3.25 -9.96 -0.64
CA VAL A 44 -2.79 -10.28 -1.99
C VAL A 44 -3.95 -10.04 -2.94
N LEU A 45 -3.84 -8.97 -3.71
CA LEU A 45 -4.87 -8.55 -4.64
C LEU A 45 -4.57 -9.08 -6.05
N SER A 46 -5.53 -9.80 -6.62
CA SER A 46 -5.55 -10.21 -8.01
C SER A 46 -6.72 -9.55 -8.74
N VAL A 47 -6.49 -9.12 -9.97
CA VAL A 47 -7.53 -8.54 -10.83
C VAL A 47 -7.84 -9.54 -11.93
N ALA A 48 -9.08 -9.99 -12.04
CA ALA A 48 -9.46 -10.93 -13.09
C ALA A 48 -9.28 -10.28 -14.47
N PRO A 49 -8.83 -11.03 -15.49
CA PRO A 49 -8.78 -10.52 -16.85
C PRO A 49 -10.21 -10.21 -17.32
N THR A 50 -10.46 -9.00 -17.81
CA THR A 50 -11.73 -8.67 -18.45
C THR A 50 -11.85 -9.48 -19.74
N GLY A 51 -12.78 -10.44 -19.77
CA GLY A 51 -13.07 -11.25 -20.95
C GLY A 51 -12.47 -12.66 -20.90
N SER A 52 -13.09 -13.53 -20.11
CA SER A 52 -13.25 -14.93 -20.51
C SER A 52 -14.73 -15.19 -20.70
N VAL A 53 -15.22 -14.93 -21.90
CA VAL A 53 -16.41 -15.66 -22.38
C VAL A 53 -15.94 -17.10 -22.51
N SER A 54 -16.58 -18.02 -21.78
CA SER A 54 -16.37 -19.46 -21.93
C SER A 54 -16.36 -19.82 -23.41
N PRO A 55 -15.37 -20.57 -23.93
CA PRO A 55 -15.42 -21.00 -25.32
C PRO A 55 -16.62 -21.94 -25.45
N SER A 56 -17.67 -21.47 -26.12
CA SER A 56 -18.68 -22.36 -26.68
C SER A 56 -17.96 -23.28 -27.67
N GLU A 57 -18.05 -24.58 -27.45
CA GLU A 57 -17.55 -25.60 -28.36
C GLU A 57 -18.04 -25.35 -29.78
N SER A 58 -17.14 -24.98 -30.70
CA SER A 58 -17.07 -25.55 -32.06
C SER A 58 -16.13 -24.75 -32.97
N SER A 59 -15.48 -25.52 -33.83
CA SER A 59 -14.73 -25.14 -35.02
C SER A 59 -13.24 -24.83 -34.85
N THR A 60 -12.49 -25.76 -35.43
CA THR A 60 -11.08 -25.78 -35.77
C THR A 60 -10.67 -24.60 -36.64
N ASN A 61 -9.61 -23.89 -36.25
CA ASN A 61 -8.50 -23.54 -37.15
C ASN A 61 -7.30 -22.99 -36.36
N ALA A 62 -6.13 -23.53 -36.70
CA ALA A 62 -4.84 -23.15 -36.15
C ALA A 62 -4.39 -21.78 -36.69
N SER A 63 -4.34 -20.81 -35.81
CA SER A 63 -3.50 -19.61 -35.94
C SER A 63 -3.15 -19.19 -34.52
N THR A 64 -1.85 -19.07 -34.26
CA THR A 64 -1.26 -18.73 -32.97
C THR A 64 -2.01 -17.56 -32.32
N PRO A 65 -2.65 -17.74 -31.16
CA PRO A 65 -3.29 -16.61 -30.51
C PRO A 65 -2.18 -15.76 -29.91
N THR A 66 -1.92 -14.61 -30.53
CA THR A 66 -1.28 -13.50 -29.84
C THR A 66 -2.19 -13.17 -28.66
N ILE A 67 -1.83 -13.60 -27.45
CA ILE A 67 -2.54 -13.25 -26.22
C ILE A 67 -2.29 -11.76 -25.97
N VAL A 68 -3.08 -10.92 -26.63
CA VAL A 68 -3.23 -9.51 -26.26
C VAL A 68 -4.38 -9.48 -25.25
N ASN A 69 -4.11 -9.77 -23.97
CA ASN A 69 -5.07 -9.45 -22.93
C ASN A 69 -4.43 -9.36 -21.53
N SER A 70 -3.92 -8.17 -21.20
CA SER A 70 -4.02 -7.64 -19.84
C SER A 70 -4.32 -6.16 -19.99
N GLN A 71 -5.46 -5.69 -19.47
CA GLN A 71 -5.62 -4.25 -19.29
C GLN A 71 -4.55 -3.85 -18.28
N SER A 72 -3.51 -3.13 -18.74
CA SER A 72 -2.56 -2.50 -17.84
C SER A 72 -3.35 -1.66 -16.84
N LEU A 73 -3.15 -1.92 -15.55
CA LEU A 73 -3.68 -1.06 -14.50
C LEU A 73 -3.26 0.39 -14.82
N SER A 74 -4.21 1.32 -14.74
CA SER A 74 -3.89 2.74 -14.84
C SER A 74 -3.49 3.28 -13.48
N PHE A 75 -2.68 4.34 -13.45
CA PHE A 75 -2.32 5.05 -12.22
C PHE A 75 -3.54 5.34 -11.32
N HIS A 76 -4.61 5.86 -11.92
CA HIS A 76 -5.85 6.19 -11.21
C HIS A 76 -6.52 4.94 -10.61
N ASN A 77 -6.60 3.83 -11.35
CA ASN A 77 -7.23 2.62 -10.82
C ASN A 77 -6.44 2.05 -9.63
N VAL A 78 -5.10 2.02 -9.71
CA VAL A 78 -4.25 1.55 -8.60
C VAL A 78 -4.43 2.42 -7.37
N GLN A 79 -4.34 3.75 -7.52
CA GLN A 79 -4.53 4.68 -6.42
C GLN A 79 -5.93 4.53 -5.80
N ARG A 80 -6.99 4.45 -6.62
CA ARG A 80 -8.37 4.27 -6.14
C ARG A 80 -8.53 3.01 -5.29
N ILE A 81 -8.00 1.88 -5.76
CA ILE A 81 -8.11 0.60 -5.06
C ILE A 81 -7.32 0.65 -3.74
N LEU A 82 -6.07 1.11 -3.78
CA LEU A 82 -5.24 1.22 -2.58
C LEU A 82 -5.90 2.15 -1.54
N SER A 83 -6.32 3.33 -1.96
CA SER A 83 -7.01 4.29 -1.09
C SER A 83 -8.25 3.67 -0.46
N ALA A 84 -9.13 3.05 -1.26
CA ALA A 84 -10.35 2.45 -0.75
C ALA A 84 -10.10 1.34 0.29
N LEU A 85 -9.14 0.44 0.03
CA LEU A 85 -8.81 -0.66 0.93
C LEU A 85 -8.14 -0.16 2.23
N TYR A 86 -7.16 0.75 2.13
CA TYR A 86 -6.51 1.31 3.32
C TYR A 86 -7.48 2.12 4.19
N VAL A 87 -8.35 2.93 3.58
CA VAL A 87 -9.36 3.71 4.30
C VAL A 87 -10.39 2.80 4.98
N SER A 88 -10.89 1.79 4.26
CA SER A 88 -11.82 0.81 4.85
C SER A 88 -11.20 0.07 6.03
N PHE A 89 -9.98 -0.43 5.89
CA PHE A 89 -9.24 -1.07 6.98
C PHE A 89 -9.05 -0.13 8.17
N THR A 90 -8.67 1.13 7.92
CA THR A 90 -8.48 2.13 8.97
C THR A 90 -9.79 2.42 9.72
N LYS A 91 -10.91 2.59 9.01
CA LYS A 91 -12.27 2.73 9.61
C LYS A 91 -12.56 1.60 10.58
N GLN A 92 -12.38 0.37 10.10
CA GLN A 92 -12.73 -0.83 10.86
C GLN A 92 -11.81 -1.04 12.07
N THR A 93 -10.52 -0.79 11.94
CA THR A 93 -9.56 -0.95 13.04
C THR A 93 -9.71 0.11 14.13
N VAL A 94 -10.04 1.35 13.77
CA VAL A 94 -10.42 2.39 14.75
C VAL A 94 -11.68 1.99 15.51
N ALA A 95 -12.72 1.49 14.82
CA ALA A 95 -13.94 1.00 15.47
C ALA A 95 -13.67 -0.16 16.44
N LEU A 96 -12.68 -1.00 16.13
CA LEU A 96 -12.21 -2.10 16.98
C LEU A 96 -11.23 -1.66 18.09
N LYS A 97 -10.99 -0.35 18.28
CA LYS A 97 -9.99 0.20 19.22
C LYS A 97 -8.57 -0.35 18.99
N ARG A 98 -8.23 -0.65 17.74
CA ARG A 98 -6.92 -1.14 17.29
C ARG A 98 -6.31 -0.19 16.23
N PRO A 99 -6.16 1.10 16.51
CA PRO A 99 -5.75 2.10 15.50
C PRO A 99 -4.33 1.87 14.94
N LEU A 100 -3.51 1.06 15.61
CA LEU A 100 -2.16 0.71 15.19
C LEU A 100 -2.07 -0.65 14.46
N ALA A 101 -3.22 -1.25 14.11
CA ALA A 101 -3.23 -2.46 13.30
C ALA A 101 -2.59 -2.20 11.93
N GLU A 102 -1.83 -3.17 11.45
CA GLU A 102 -1.07 -3.03 10.21
C GLU A 102 -1.77 -3.75 9.05
N LEU A 103 -1.89 -3.03 7.92
CA LEU A 103 -2.26 -3.57 6.63
C LEU A 103 -1.13 -3.36 5.63
N ASP A 104 -0.74 -4.40 4.92
CA ASP A 104 0.05 -4.31 3.69
C ASP A 104 -0.79 -4.83 2.51
N ILE A 105 -0.71 -4.17 1.36
CA ILE A 105 -1.43 -4.59 0.14
C ILE A 105 -0.40 -4.84 -0.95
N VAL A 106 -0.50 -5.98 -1.62
CA VAL A 106 0.40 -6.39 -2.69
C VAL A 106 -0.42 -6.81 -3.91
N PHE A 107 -0.04 -6.33 -5.09
CA PHE A 107 -0.64 -6.77 -6.36
C PHE A 107 0.06 -8.02 -6.85
N GLN A 108 -0.67 -9.13 -6.94
CA GLN A 108 -0.10 -10.45 -7.27
C GLN A 108 0.73 -10.41 -8.56
N ASP A 109 0.22 -9.77 -9.61
CA ASP A 109 0.84 -9.78 -10.94
C ASP A 109 1.98 -8.76 -11.10
N SER A 110 2.08 -7.79 -10.19
CA SER A 110 3.04 -6.66 -10.28
C SER A 110 4.16 -6.73 -9.25
N CYS A 111 4.03 -7.58 -8.23
CA CYS A 111 4.93 -7.58 -7.07
C CYS A 111 6.32 -8.16 -7.35
N GLY A 112 6.50 -8.97 -8.40
CA GLY A 112 7.81 -9.49 -8.80
C GLY A 112 8.37 -10.60 -7.90
N TYR A 113 7.53 -11.29 -7.14
CA TYR A 113 7.90 -12.50 -6.37
C TYR A 113 6.70 -13.39 -6.08
N GLU A 114 6.97 -14.63 -5.68
CA GLU A 114 5.93 -15.56 -5.27
C GLU A 114 5.57 -15.35 -3.79
N ILE A 115 4.42 -14.72 -3.56
CA ILE A 115 3.97 -14.39 -2.21
C ILE A 115 3.67 -15.68 -1.44
N GLY A 116 4.35 -15.83 -0.33
CA GLY A 116 4.13 -16.89 0.63
C GLY A 116 4.93 -18.16 0.45
N LEU A 117 5.92 -18.15 -0.46
CA LEU A 117 6.72 -19.32 -0.84
C LEU A 117 8.23 -19.09 -0.75
N GLY A 118 8.68 -17.83 -0.72
CA GLY A 118 10.12 -17.54 -0.76
C GLY A 118 10.81 -17.66 0.59
N PRO A 119 12.08 -18.13 0.67
CA PRO A 119 12.89 -18.02 1.88
C PRO A 119 13.20 -16.55 2.23
N GLN A 120 13.08 -15.66 1.24
CA GLN A 120 13.22 -14.21 1.34
C GLN A 120 11.87 -13.52 1.59
N ASP A 121 10.78 -14.25 1.85
CA ASP A 121 9.54 -13.59 2.26
C ASP A 121 9.73 -12.89 3.59
N ILE A 122 9.76 -11.56 3.50
CA ILE A 122 9.95 -10.65 4.62
C ILE A 122 8.77 -10.73 5.60
N ILE A 123 7.66 -11.36 5.19
CA ILE A 123 6.43 -11.42 5.95
C ILE A 123 6.09 -12.86 6.32
N PRO A 124 6.38 -13.29 7.57
CA PRO A 124 5.79 -14.50 8.09
C PRO A 124 4.30 -14.28 8.35
N PHE A 125 3.45 -15.11 7.76
CA PHE A 125 2.02 -15.18 8.07
C PHE A 125 1.67 -16.53 8.67
N ASN A 126 0.65 -16.55 9.52
CA ASN A 126 0.26 -17.69 10.34
C ASN A 126 -1.03 -18.36 9.83
N VAL A 127 -1.79 -17.68 8.99
CA VAL A 127 -3.11 -18.13 8.54
C VAL A 127 -3.40 -17.62 7.13
N LEU A 128 -4.06 -18.46 6.33
CA LEU A 128 -4.57 -18.12 5.01
C LEU A 128 -6.07 -17.80 5.11
N LEU A 129 -6.46 -16.67 4.54
CA LEU A 129 -7.82 -16.15 4.55
C LEU A 129 -8.29 -15.91 3.12
N GLY A 130 -9.57 -16.10 2.85
CA GLY A 130 -10.16 -15.70 1.58
C GLY A 130 -11.66 -15.95 1.50
N MET A 131 -12.29 -15.31 0.53
CA MET A 131 -13.69 -15.52 0.21
C MET A 131 -13.89 -16.89 -0.47
N PRO A 132 -15.12 -17.43 -0.54
CA PRO A 132 -15.38 -18.74 -1.12
C PRO A 132 -14.85 -18.93 -2.56
N ASP A 133 -14.84 -17.86 -3.36
CA ASP A 133 -14.38 -17.85 -4.77
C ASP A 133 -12.87 -18.10 -4.93
N VAL A 134 -12.07 -17.87 -3.89
CA VAL A 134 -10.62 -18.12 -3.87
C VAL A 134 -10.22 -19.36 -3.06
N SER A 135 -11.16 -20.17 -2.58
CA SER A 135 -10.87 -21.35 -1.74
C SER A 135 -9.87 -22.32 -2.39
N LYS A 136 -10.03 -22.60 -3.68
CA LYS A 136 -9.08 -23.46 -4.43
C LYS A 136 -7.67 -22.86 -4.50
N SER A 137 -7.55 -21.54 -4.60
CA SER A 137 -6.26 -20.84 -4.62
C SER A 137 -5.55 -20.94 -3.27
N LEU A 138 -6.29 -20.95 -2.16
CA LEU A 138 -5.75 -21.13 -0.81
C LEU A 138 -5.19 -22.55 -0.62
N GLU A 139 -5.93 -23.56 -1.10
CA GLU A 139 -5.47 -24.96 -1.09
C GLU A 139 -4.21 -25.14 -1.95
N GLU A 140 -4.20 -24.58 -3.15
CA GLU A 140 -3.03 -24.66 -4.05
C GLU A 140 -1.82 -23.92 -3.45
N LEU A 141 -2.02 -22.79 -2.77
CA LEU A 141 -0.94 -22.11 -2.04
C LEU A 141 -0.33 -23.03 -0.98
N ASN A 142 -1.16 -23.72 -0.18
CA ASN A 142 -0.67 -24.68 0.81
C ASN A 142 0.08 -25.87 0.17
N LYS A 143 -0.37 -26.35 -0.99
CA LYS A 143 0.34 -27.38 -1.75
C LYS A 143 1.70 -26.89 -2.23
N ARG A 144 1.77 -25.69 -2.79
CA ARG A 144 3.05 -25.09 -3.21
C ARG A 144 4.00 -24.84 -2.03
N ARG A 145 3.47 -24.50 -0.85
CA ARG A 145 4.26 -24.34 0.38
C ARG A 145 4.95 -25.65 0.76
N THR A 146 4.25 -26.79 0.72
CA THR A 146 4.87 -28.08 1.05
C THR A 146 5.91 -28.50 0.00
N GLU A 147 5.68 -28.20 -1.28
CA GLU A 147 6.67 -28.39 -2.35
C GLU A 147 7.95 -27.56 -2.12
N HIS A 148 7.84 -26.40 -1.48
CA HIS A 148 8.97 -25.55 -1.07
C HIS A 148 9.52 -25.87 0.32
N GLY A 149 9.14 -27.01 0.92
CA GLY A 149 9.64 -27.44 2.23
C GLY A 149 9.06 -26.65 3.42
N GLN A 150 7.99 -25.88 3.21
CA GLN A 150 7.28 -25.15 4.26
C GLN A 150 6.07 -25.95 4.78
N SER A 151 5.63 -25.66 6.01
CA SER A 151 4.41 -26.25 6.55
C SER A 151 3.15 -25.61 5.93
N THR A 152 2.08 -26.41 5.85
CA THR A 152 0.74 -25.89 5.57
C THR A 152 0.31 -24.93 6.68
N LEU A 153 -0.53 -23.96 6.33
CA LEU A 153 -1.17 -23.06 7.27
C LEU A 153 -2.66 -23.34 7.37
N PRO A 154 -3.29 -23.03 8.52
CA PRO A 154 -4.74 -23.02 8.65
C PRO A 154 -5.38 -22.13 7.57
N VAL A 155 -6.49 -22.62 6.99
CA VAL A 155 -7.27 -21.90 5.98
C VAL A 155 -8.63 -21.54 6.57
N PHE A 156 -9.04 -20.28 6.44
CA PHE A 156 -10.38 -19.82 6.82
C PHE A 156 -11.09 -19.19 5.63
N THR A 157 -12.22 -19.78 5.28
CA THR A 157 -13.15 -19.20 4.31
C THR A 157 -14.00 -18.14 5.02
N LEU A 158 -14.05 -16.95 4.44
CA LEU A 158 -14.79 -15.80 4.96
C LEU A 158 -16.14 -15.74 4.26
N ASP A 159 -17.16 -16.39 4.81
CA ASP A 159 -18.50 -16.39 4.21
C ASP A 159 -19.15 -15.00 4.27
N LEU A 160 -19.84 -14.62 3.18
CA LEU A 160 -20.77 -13.49 3.17
C LEU A 160 -22.01 -13.90 3.97
N THR A 161 -22.06 -13.61 5.26
CA THR A 161 -23.35 -13.67 5.97
C THR A 161 -24.18 -12.46 5.56
N PRO A 162 -25.44 -12.63 5.12
CA PRO A 162 -26.31 -11.50 4.84
C PRO A 162 -26.71 -10.86 6.18
N GLU A 163 -25.94 -9.87 6.64
CA GLU A 163 -26.37 -8.98 7.72
C GLU A 163 -26.77 -7.60 7.18
N VAL A 164 -27.92 -7.16 7.69
CA VAL A 164 -28.64 -5.94 7.36
C VAL A 164 -27.82 -4.72 7.76
N GLY A 165 -27.55 -3.83 6.80
CA GLY A 165 -27.14 -2.46 7.09
C GLY A 165 -25.64 -2.20 7.13
N VAL A 166 -24.87 -2.66 6.14
CA VAL A 166 -23.61 -1.97 5.82
C VAL A 166 -23.96 -0.81 4.90
N HIS A 167 -23.92 0.42 5.44
CA HIS A 167 -23.90 1.60 4.59
C HIS A 167 -22.64 1.56 3.73
N THR A 168 -22.77 1.06 2.51
CA THR A 168 -21.83 1.30 1.41
C THR A 168 -21.84 2.79 1.13
N HIS A 169 -21.09 3.56 1.92
CA HIS A 169 -20.68 4.88 1.49
C HIS A 169 -19.71 4.65 0.33
N LEU A 170 -20.26 4.75 -0.88
CA LEU A 170 -19.52 4.85 -2.12
C LEU A 170 -18.40 5.87 -1.88
N VAL A 171 -17.16 5.45 -2.11
CA VAL A 171 -16.08 6.40 -2.36
C VAL A 171 -16.41 6.97 -3.73
N GLU A 172 -17.22 8.03 -3.75
CA GLU A 172 -17.49 8.79 -4.95
C GLU A 172 -16.21 9.49 -5.42
N ALA A 173 -16.17 9.72 -6.72
CA ALA A 173 -14.99 9.94 -7.56
C ALA A 173 -13.88 10.80 -6.94
N ILE A 174 -12.65 10.31 -7.10
CA ILE A 174 -11.44 11.14 -7.01
C ILE A 174 -11.63 12.28 -8.02
N ASP A 175 -11.38 13.51 -7.57
CA ASP A 175 -11.50 14.73 -8.37
C ASP A 175 -10.85 14.59 -9.75
N SER A 176 -11.68 14.61 -10.79
CA SER A 176 -11.29 14.46 -12.20
C SER A 176 -10.64 15.70 -12.81
N THR A 177 -10.32 16.72 -11.99
CA THR A 177 -9.71 17.97 -12.45
C THR A 177 -8.19 17.99 -12.39
N LEU A 178 -7.56 17.00 -11.75
CA LEU A 178 -6.12 16.77 -11.93
C LEU A 178 -5.87 16.23 -13.34
N PRO A 179 -4.89 16.75 -14.09
CA PRO A 179 -4.56 16.19 -15.40
C PRO A 179 -4.21 14.73 -15.21
N HIS A 180 -5.10 13.84 -15.64
CA HIS A 180 -4.90 12.40 -15.54
C HIS A 180 -3.72 12.03 -16.42
N THR A 181 -2.54 11.95 -15.83
CA THR A 181 -1.35 11.42 -16.46
C THR A 181 -1.63 9.97 -16.81
N ALA A 182 -1.46 9.62 -18.09
CA ALA A 182 -1.63 8.26 -18.62
C ALA A 182 -0.51 7.31 -18.16
N VAL A 183 0.03 7.54 -16.97
CA VAL A 183 1.19 6.86 -16.40
C VAL A 183 0.84 5.40 -16.15
N ARG A 184 1.75 4.54 -16.60
CA ARG A 184 1.63 3.10 -16.54
C ARG A 184 2.58 2.53 -15.49
N GLU A 185 2.41 1.25 -15.22
CA GLU A 185 3.35 0.51 -14.39
C GLU A 185 4.74 0.56 -15.03
N GLY A 186 5.74 0.97 -14.25
CA GLY A 186 7.13 1.04 -14.71
C GLY A 186 7.41 2.11 -15.79
N GLU A 187 6.54 3.12 -15.94
CA GLU A 187 6.72 4.22 -16.90
C GLU A 187 8.09 4.88 -16.79
N TYR A 188 8.58 5.04 -15.56
CA TYR A 188 9.84 5.71 -15.26
C TYR A 188 10.89 4.72 -14.79
N ARG A 189 12.12 4.89 -15.25
CA ARG A 189 13.28 4.10 -14.83
C ARG A 189 13.65 4.40 -13.37
N ASP A 190 13.83 5.68 -13.05
CA ASP A 190 14.30 6.15 -11.75
C ASP A 190 13.33 7.20 -11.17
N VAL A 191 12.73 6.90 -10.02
CA VAL A 191 11.69 7.74 -9.41
C VAL A 191 12.08 8.10 -7.98
N ALA A 192 11.88 9.37 -7.62
CA ALA A 192 12.11 9.85 -6.27
C ALA A 192 10.80 10.07 -5.50
N LEU A 193 10.87 9.97 -4.18
CA LEU A 193 9.90 10.53 -3.26
C LEU A 193 10.60 11.00 -1.98
N GLY A 194 9.92 11.82 -1.18
CA GLY A 194 10.44 12.27 0.11
C GLY A 194 9.34 12.39 1.16
N GLY A 195 9.72 12.22 2.43
CA GLY A 195 8.79 12.33 3.55
C GLY A 195 9.44 12.07 4.90
N THR A 196 8.71 12.35 5.96
CA THR A 196 9.16 12.00 7.31
C THR A 196 8.99 10.51 7.59
N PHE A 197 7.91 9.89 7.08
CA PHE A 197 7.60 8.47 7.27
C PHE A 197 7.59 8.02 8.74
N ASP A 198 7.20 8.92 9.64
CA ASP A 198 6.99 8.61 11.07
C ASP A 198 5.70 7.82 11.24
N HIS A 199 5.78 6.65 11.89
CA HIS A 199 4.69 5.70 12.08
C HIS A 199 3.94 5.43 10.77
N LEU A 200 4.52 4.57 9.93
CA LEU A 200 4.08 4.34 8.55
C LEU A 200 2.59 3.99 8.42
N HIS A 201 1.77 5.00 8.12
CA HIS A 201 0.31 4.90 8.01
C HIS A 201 -0.17 4.85 6.56
N ALA A 202 -1.49 4.72 6.36
CA ALA A 202 -2.14 4.56 5.06
C ALA A 202 -1.64 5.54 3.97
N GLY A 203 -1.57 6.84 4.30
CA GLY A 203 -1.14 7.86 3.35
C GLY A 203 0.30 7.67 2.86
N HIS A 204 1.23 7.36 3.77
CA HIS A 204 2.61 7.02 3.40
C HIS A 204 2.67 5.74 2.55
N LYS A 205 1.88 4.72 2.90
CA LYS A 205 1.84 3.45 2.17
C LYS A 205 1.34 3.64 0.74
N ILE A 206 0.30 4.45 0.53
CA ILE A 206 -0.19 4.81 -0.82
C ILE A 206 0.91 5.54 -1.60
N LEU A 207 1.58 6.53 -1.01
CA LEU A 207 2.68 7.26 -1.65
C LEU A 207 3.83 6.34 -2.09
N LEU A 208 4.28 5.48 -1.19
CA LEU A 208 5.35 4.51 -1.46
C LEU A 208 4.93 3.48 -2.51
N SER A 209 3.70 2.95 -2.41
CA SER A 209 3.14 2.00 -3.37
C SER A 209 3.06 2.59 -4.77
N MET A 210 2.49 3.81 -4.91
CA MET A 210 2.39 4.47 -6.20
C MET A 210 3.77 4.78 -6.79
N THR A 211 4.72 5.22 -5.96
CA THR A 211 6.11 5.47 -6.40
C THR A 211 6.78 4.20 -6.93
N ALA A 212 6.68 3.09 -6.20
CA ALA A 212 7.24 1.81 -6.61
C ALA A 212 6.52 1.24 -7.85
N TRP A 213 5.22 1.48 -7.99
CA TRP A 213 4.44 1.00 -9.13
C TRP A 213 4.85 1.69 -10.44
N ILE A 214 5.10 2.99 -10.43
CA ILE A 214 5.54 3.72 -11.64
C ILE A 214 7.03 3.54 -11.97
N ALA A 215 7.82 2.94 -11.07
CA ALA A 215 9.24 2.70 -11.27
C ALA A 215 9.52 1.33 -11.92
N SER A 216 10.41 1.28 -12.91
CA SER A 216 10.86 0.05 -13.57
C SER A 216 12.27 -0.39 -13.14
N HIS A 217 13.06 0.47 -12.50
CA HIS A 217 14.41 0.11 -12.06
C HIS A 217 14.75 0.56 -10.64
N ARG A 218 14.60 1.85 -10.30
CA ARG A 218 15.10 2.39 -9.04
C ARG A 218 14.10 3.35 -8.38
N VAL A 219 13.99 3.25 -7.06
CA VAL A 219 13.27 4.20 -6.22
C VAL A 219 14.23 4.81 -5.21
N VAL A 220 14.33 6.14 -5.21
CA VAL A 220 15.09 6.92 -4.23
C VAL A 220 14.10 7.54 -3.25
N CYS A 221 14.20 7.18 -1.97
CA CYS A 221 13.32 7.68 -0.93
C CYS A 221 14.11 8.52 0.08
N GLY A 222 13.84 9.83 0.13
CA GLY A 222 14.40 10.72 1.14
C GLY A 222 13.60 10.67 2.44
N VAL A 223 14.24 10.24 3.54
CA VAL A 223 13.65 10.19 4.87
C VAL A 223 14.15 11.36 5.71
N THR A 224 13.25 12.25 6.12
CA THR A 224 13.61 13.48 6.85
C THR A 224 14.38 13.17 8.14
N ASP A 225 15.54 13.79 8.32
CA ASP A 225 16.34 13.70 9.55
C ASP A 225 15.71 14.47 10.73
N ASP A 226 15.99 14.02 11.95
CA ASP A 226 15.41 14.59 13.18
C ASP A 226 15.75 16.09 13.37
N SER A 227 16.85 16.56 12.78
CA SER A 227 17.26 17.97 12.76
C SER A 227 16.21 18.88 12.10
N MET A 228 15.42 18.37 11.15
CA MET A 228 14.35 19.08 10.45
C MET A 228 12.99 18.98 11.17
N LEU A 229 12.89 18.22 12.27
CA LEU A 229 11.62 17.84 12.91
C LEU A 229 11.41 18.48 14.30
N LYS A 230 12.16 19.53 14.62
CA LYS A 230 12.24 20.12 15.96
C LYS A 230 10.91 20.67 16.51
N THR A 231 9.95 21.02 15.64
CA THR A 231 8.69 21.67 16.02
C THR A 231 7.48 20.73 16.06
N LYS A 232 7.68 19.42 15.89
CA LYS A 232 6.59 18.45 15.86
C LYS A 232 6.01 18.19 17.25
N LYS A 233 4.68 18.09 17.35
CA LYS A 233 3.96 17.73 18.59
C LYS A 233 4.23 16.26 18.97
N PHE A 234 4.25 15.96 20.28
CA PHE A 234 4.50 14.61 20.84
C PHE A 234 5.80 13.99 20.32
N LYS A 235 6.87 14.79 20.26
CA LYS A 235 8.14 14.43 19.61
C LYS A 235 8.81 13.21 20.27
N GLU A 236 8.62 13.04 21.56
CA GLU A 236 9.10 11.92 22.37
C GLU A 236 8.53 10.57 21.91
N TYR A 237 7.39 10.56 21.22
CA TYR A 237 6.79 9.36 20.61
C TYR A 237 7.13 9.20 19.12
N MET A 238 8.00 10.05 18.57
CA MET A 238 8.44 9.95 17.18
C MET A 238 9.40 8.77 17.01
N GLU A 239 9.29 8.07 15.87
CA GLU A 239 10.19 6.98 15.56
C GLU A 239 11.62 7.48 15.25
N PRO A 240 12.66 6.82 15.78
CA PRO A 240 14.04 7.13 15.41
C PRO A 240 14.27 6.99 13.91
N LEU A 241 15.13 7.83 13.34
CA LEU A 241 15.44 7.85 11.91
C LEU A 241 15.69 6.47 11.29
N ASN A 242 16.55 5.65 11.90
CA ASN A 242 16.86 4.32 11.40
C ASN A 242 15.62 3.41 11.35
N LYS A 243 14.73 3.52 12.35
CA LYS A 243 13.47 2.75 12.37
C LYS A 243 12.55 3.15 11.22
N ARG A 244 12.49 4.44 10.90
CA ARG A 244 11.70 4.98 9.78
C ARG A 244 12.28 4.52 8.43
N ILE A 245 13.60 4.57 8.25
CA ILE A 245 14.30 4.04 7.06
C ILE A 245 14.01 2.55 6.89
N ASP A 246 14.20 1.74 7.94
CA ASP A 246 13.93 0.30 7.90
C ASP A 246 12.46 0.01 7.59
N ALA A 247 11.53 0.81 8.10
CA ALA A 247 10.11 0.66 7.83
C ALA A 247 9.75 0.93 6.38
N VAL A 248 10.32 1.98 5.79
CA VAL A 248 10.16 2.32 4.37
C VAL A 248 10.74 1.22 3.49
N GLU A 249 11.98 0.79 3.74
CA GLU A 249 12.61 -0.28 2.95
C GLU A 249 11.81 -1.57 2.99
N ARG A 250 11.40 -1.99 4.18
CA ARG A 250 10.60 -3.20 4.36
C ARG A 250 9.29 -3.12 3.61
N PHE A 251 8.58 -1.99 3.70
CA PHE A 251 7.31 -1.80 3.02
C PHE A 251 7.49 -1.83 1.49
N LEU A 252 8.48 -1.12 0.96
CA LEU A 252 8.77 -1.10 -0.47
C LEU A 252 9.06 -2.50 -1.02
N ARG A 253 9.91 -3.29 -0.32
CA ARG A 253 10.24 -4.67 -0.70
C ARG A 253 9.08 -5.66 -0.55
N THR A 254 8.13 -5.37 0.33
CA THR A 254 6.86 -6.10 0.42
C THR A 254 5.98 -5.79 -0.78
N PHE A 255 5.84 -4.51 -1.14
CA PHE A 255 4.95 -4.08 -2.21
C PHE A 255 5.43 -4.56 -3.59
N LYS A 256 6.72 -4.37 -3.88
CA LYS A 256 7.33 -4.74 -5.17
C LYS A 256 8.80 -5.17 -4.99
N ARG A 257 9.21 -6.19 -5.71
CA ARG A 257 10.60 -6.66 -5.83
C ARG A 257 11.08 -6.47 -7.27
N GLY A 258 12.39 -6.61 -7.47
CA GLY A 258 13.02 -6.34 -8.76
C GLY A 258 13.44 -4.87 -8.97
N LEU A 259 13.15 -4.00 -8.00
CA LEU A 259 13.64 -2.62 -7.97
C LEU A 259 14.86 -2.47 -7.04
N VAL A 260 15.68 -1.47 -7.35
CA VAL A 260 16.72 -0.95 -6.45
C VAL A 260 16.09 0.10 -5.54
N TYR A 261 16.18 -0.11 -4.22
CA TYR A 261 15.69 0.84 -3.22
C TYR A 261 16.86 1.55 -2.56
N GLU A 262 16.88 2.87 -2.68
CA GLU A 262 17.84 3.76 -2.01
C GLU A 262 17.06 4.63 -1.02
N VAL A 263 16.99 4.18 0.24
CA VAL A 263 16.29 4.92 1.31
C VAL A 263 17.34 5.65 2.13
N VAL A 264 17.40 6.98 1.96
CA VAL A 264 18.50 7.80 2.47
C VAL A 264 17.99 8.89 3.40
N PRO A 265 18.74 9.23 4.46
CA PRO A 265 18.39 10.39 5.27
C PRO A 265 18.56 11.68 4.46
N ILE A 266 17.63 12.63 4.64
CA ILE A 266 17.73 13.97 4.05
C ILE A 266 17.77 15.04 5.14
N HIS A 267 18.63 16.04 4.93
CA HIS A 267 18.89 17.13 5.87
C HIS A 267 18.41 18.50 5.34
N ASP A 268 17.81 18.51 4.14
CA ASP A 268 17.15 19.65 3.53
C ASP A 268 15.92 19.19 2.72
N ILE A 269 15.20 20.15 2.12
CA ILE A 269 13.94 19.89 1.39
C ILE A 269 14.14 19.26 0.00
N TYR A 270 15.37 19.23 -0.51
CA TYR A 270 15.70 18.75 -1.84
C TYR A 270 16.27 17.33 -1.82
N GLY A 271 17.14 17.04 -0.85
CA GLY A 271 17.85 15.77 -0.76
C GLY A 271 18.59 15.42 -2.06
N PRO A 272 18.60 14.15 -2.49
CA PRO A 272 19.33 13.74 -3.69
C PRO A 272 18.73 14.28 -5.01
N THR A 273 17.51 14.86 -4.97
CA THR A 273 16.81 15.30 -6.19
C THR A 273 17.46 16.46 -6.92
N ILE A 274 18.39 17.19 -6.29
CA ILE A 274 19.13 18.31 -6.91
C ILE A 274 20.58 17.94 -7.25
N THR A 275 20.93 16.66 -7.12
CA THR A 275 22.27 16.13 -7.40
C THR A 275 22.25 14.89 -8.29
N ASP A 276 21.15 14.11 -8.28
CA ASP A 276 20.98 12.93 -9.12
C ASP A 276 20.33 13.32 -10.45
N ASP A 277 21.11 13.23 -11.53
CA ASP A 277 20.72 13.57 -12.90
C ASP A 277 19.96 12.44 -13.61
N LYS A 278 19.91 11.24 -13.03
CA LYS A 278 19.22 10.07 -13.59
C LYS A 278 17.74 10.04 -13.23
N LEU A 279 17.33 10.75 -12.18
CA LEU A 279 15.93 10.83 -11.76
C LEU A 279 15.06 11.42 -12.88
N GLN A 280 13.93 10.77 -13.14
CA GLN A 280 12.99 11.15 -14.20
C GLN A 280 11.68 11.70 -13.64
N ALA A 281 11.22 11.16 -12.50
CA ALA A 281 9.98 11.57 -11.88
C ALA A 281 10.13 11.77 -10.36
N LEU A 282 9.28 12.63 -9.81
CA LEU A 282 9.14 12.86 -8.37
C LEU A 282 7.67 12.64 -7.99
N MET A 283 7.43 11.66 -7.12
CA MET A 283 6.11 11.40 -6.57
C MET A 283 5.86 12.32 -5.36
N VAL A 284 4.76 13.07 -5.41
CA VAL A 284 4.32 13.98 -4.34
C VAL A 284 2.85 13.74 -4.01
N SER A 285 2.44 14.12 -2.81
CA SER A 285 1.02 14.28 -2.48
C SER A 285 0.51 15.67 -2.92
N LYS A 286 -0.82 15.85 -3.01
CA LYS A 286 -1.43 17.19 -3.15
C LYS A 286 -0.85 18.20 -2.13
N GLU A 287 -0.55 17.77 -0.90
CA GLU A 287 0.03 18.62 0.16
C GLU A 287 1.47 19.06 -0.12
N THR A 288 2.24 18.25 -0.85
CA THR A 288 3.68 18.47 -1.10
C THR A 288 3.99 18.92 -2.52
N LEU A 289 2.97 19.23 -3.32
CA LEU A 289 3.10 19.69 -4.71
C LEU A 289 4.03 20.91 -4.85
N LYS A 290 3.88 21.92 -3.97
CA LYS A 290 4.77 23.10 -3.94
C LYS A 290 6.24 22.74 -3.67
N GLY A 291 6.48 21.64 -2.94
CA GLY A 291 7.82 21.11 -2.74
C GLY A 291 8.41 20.54 -4.03
N GLY A 292 7.60 19.85 -4.84
CA GLY A 292 7.98 19.40 -6.17
C GLY A 292 8.31 20.55 -7.12
N ASP A 293 7.52 21.63 -7.10
CA ASP A 293 7.81 22.85 -7.86
C ASP A 293 9.17 23.46 -7.47
N ALA A 294 9.42 23.56 -6.15
CA ALA A 294 10.69 24.06 -5.63
C ALA A 294 11.89 23.19 -6.02
N VAL A 295 11.73 21.86 -6.08
CA VAL A 295 12.76 20.94 -6.58
C VAL A 295 13.09 21.25 -8.05
N ASN A 296 12.08 21.40 -8.90
CA ASN A 296 12.32 21.70 -10.33
C ASN A 296 12.93 23.08 -10.56
N GLU A 297 12.56 24.09 -9.76
CA GLU A 297 13.23 25.40 -9.79
C GLU A 297 14.72 25.28 -9.45
N GLU A 298 15.06 24.53 -8.39
CA GLU A 298 16.45 24.32 -7.97
C GLU A 298 17.25 23.46 -8.95
N ARG A 299 16.62 22.45 -9.57
CA ARG A 299 17.21 21.66 -10.67
C ARG A 299 17.55 22.54 -11.87
N GLY A 300 16.67 23.49 -12.23
CA GLY A 300 16.92 24.46 -13.30
C GLY A 300 18.15 25.33 -13.04
N LYS A 301 18.32 25.81 -11.80
CA LYS A 301 19.52 26.59 -11.38
C LYS A 301 20.82 25.78 -11.50
N ARG A 302 20.73 24.44 -11.46
CA ARG A 302 21.84 23.49 -11.50
C ARG A 302 22.04 22.82 -12.85
N ASN A 303 21.30 23.25 -13.88
CA ASN A 303 21.31 22.64 -15.22
C ASN A 303 20.95 21.14 -15.23
N LEU A 304 20.08 20.72 -14.31
CA LEU A 304 19.52 19.37 -14.31
C LEU A 304 18.18 19.33 -15.07
N PRO A 305 17.84 18.23 -15.77
CA PRO A 305 16.54 18.08 -16.42
C PRO A 305 15.41 18.20 -15.40
N PRO A 306 14.26 18.84 -15.72
CA PRO A 306 13.12 18.83 -14.80
C PRO A 306 12.62 17.41 -14.57
N LEU A 307 12.09 17.15 -13.38
CA LEU A 307 11.39 15.90 -13.04
C LEU A 307 9.92 16.03 -13.42
N ASP A 308 9.36 14.94 -13.95
CA ASP A 308 7.91 14.79 -14.06
C ASP A 308 7.31 14.69 -12.65
N ILE A 309 6.39 15.59 -12.33
CA ILE A 309 5.75 15.63 -11.01
C ILE A 309 4.48 14.81 -11.07
N GLU A 310 4.52 13.61 -10.49
CA GLU A 310 3.35 12.75 -10.35
C GLU A 310 2.70 12.96 -9.00
N VAL A 311 1.39 13.20 -9.01
CA VAL A 311 0.65 13.63 -7.82
C VAL A 311 -0.32 12.53 -7.42
N ILE A 312 -0.16 12.03 -6.21
CA ILE A 312 -1.22 11.26 -5.57
C ILE A 312 -2.19 12.18 -4.85
N ASP A 313 -3.46 11.83 -4.97
CA ASP A 313 -4.50 12.36 -4.12
C ASP A 313 -4.66 11.45 -2.91
N VAL A 314 -3.79 11.68 -1.92
CA VAL A 314 -3.87 11.03 -0.61
C VAL A 314 -4.85 11.77 0.32
N ILE A 315 -5.67 12.68 -0.23
CA ILE A 315 -6.71 13.52 0.39
C ILE A 315 -6.24 14.96 0.64
N SER A 316 -7.00 15.91 0.09
CA SER A 316 -6.97 17.33 0.42
C SER A 316 -7.89 17.63 1.61
N PRO A 317 -7.54 18.54 2.54
CA PRO A 317 -8.45 19.08 3.57
C PRO A 317 -9.72 19.75 3.02
N THR A 318 -9.84 19.90 1.70
CA THR A 318 -10.88 20.71 1.05
C THR A 318 -11.95 19.91 0.31
N GLU A 319 -11.99 18.58 0.36
CA GLU A 319 -13.02 17.79 -0.31
C GLU A 319 -13.94 17.10 0.71
N THR A 320 -15.24 17.40 0.59
CA THR A 320 -16.28 17.15 1.57
C THR A 320 -16.66 15.67 1.74
N ARG A 321 -16.61 15.21 3.00
CA ARG A 321 -17.42 14.13 3.63
C ARG A 321 -17.19 12.68 3.20
N VAL A 322 -15.95 12.22 3.29
CA VAL A 322 -15.67 10.87 3.83
C VAL A 322 -15.38 11.05 5.33
N ASP A 323 -16.10 10.36 6.21
CA ASP A 323 -16.08 10.58 7.68
C ASP A 323 -14.70 10.99 8.25
N GLU A 324 -14.65 12.21 8.80
CA GLU A 324 -13.48 12.89 9.40
C GLU A 324 -12.68 12.05 10.41
N VAL A 325 -13.29 10.98 10.95
CA VAL A 325 -12.71 10.15 12.01
C VAL A 325 -11.73 9.11 11.45
N SER A 326 -11.93 8.68 10.20
CA SER A 326 -11.23 7.52 9.64
C SER A 326 -9.98 7.84 8.83
N LEU A 327 -9.89 9.08 8.36
CA LEU A 327 -8.83 9.59 7.50
C LEU A 327 -7.76 10.35 8.30
N LYS A 328 -7.90 10.40 9.63
CA LYS A 328 -7.02 11.12 10.56
C LYS A 328 -5.89 10.30 11.18
N ILE A 329 -5.69 9.03 10.78
CA ILE A 329 -4.46 8.31 11.19
C ILE A 329 -3.28 8.90 10.42
N SER A 330 -2.77 9.99 10.98
CA SER A 330 -1.53 10.67 10.65
C SER A 330 -0.48 10.34 11.69
N SER A 331 0.79 10.59 11.39
CA SER A 331 1.87 10.48 12.38
C SER A 331 1.57 11.28 13.66
N THR A 332 0.90 12.44 13.57
CA THR A 332 0.52 13.23 14.75
C THR A 332 -0.54 12.53 15.59
N PHE A 333 -1.56 11.93 14.96
CA PHE A 333 -2.58 11.16 15.65
C PHE A 333 -1.97 9.94 16.36
N ILE A 334 -1.09 9.20 15.68
CA ILE A 334 -0.44 8.01 16.27
C ILE A 334 0.39 8.41 17.49
N ARG A 335 1.20 9.46 17.39
CA ARG A 335 1.99 9.94 18.53
C ARG A 335 1.14 10.42 19.71
N GLN A 336 0.03 11.11 19.42
CA GLN A 336 -0.92 11.50 20.46
C GLN A 336 -1.53 10.26 21.13
N TYR A 337 -1.98 9.28 20.35
CA TYR A 337 -2.53 8.03 20.88
C TYR A 337 -1.53 7.29 21.77
N LEU A 338 -0.27 7.17 21.34
CA LEU A 338 0.80 6.55 22.14
C LEU A 338 1.02 7.31 23.44
N SER A 339 1.02 8.65 23.40
CA SER A 339 1.13 9.49 24.60
C SER A 339 -0.02 9.27 25.59
N GLU A 340 -1.24 9.16 25.10
CA GLU A 340 -2.41 8.89 25.93
C GLU A 340 -2.35 7.48 26.55
N GLN A 341 -1.84 6.48 25.82
CA GLN A 341 -1.67 5.12 26.36
C GLN A 341 -0.61 5.05 27.46
N ASP A 342 0.53 5.72 27.30
CA ASP A 342 1.62 5.69 28.28
C ASP A 342 1.17 6.32 29.62
N ASN A 343 0.48 7.48 29.54
CA ASN A 343 -0.12 8.15 30.70
C ASN A 343 -1.14 7.26 31.45
N LEU A 344 -1.89 6.40 30.74
CA LEU A 344 -2.83 5.47 31.36
C LEU A 344 -2.14 4.30 32.06
N VAL A 345 -0.94 3.92 31.63
CA VAL A 345 -0.12 2.89 32.28
C VAL A 345 0.53 3.46 33.54
N GLU A 346 1.06 4.68 33.48
CA GLU A 346 1.68 5.35 34.64
C GLU A 346 0.68 5.66 35.77
N ALA A 347 -0.60 5.83 35.44
CA ALA A 347 -1.66 6.11 36.41
C ALA A 347 -2.20 4.87 37.16
N ARG A 348 -1.73 3.65 36.85
CA ARG A 348 -2.19 2.38 37.44
C ARG A 348 -1.19 1.79 38.42
#